data_AF-A0A0B2ABV5-F1
#
_entry.id   AF-A0A0B2ABV5-F1
#
_cell.length_a   1.000
_cell.length_b   1.000
_cell.length_c   1.000
_cell.angle_alpha   90.00
_cell.angle_beta   90.00
_cell.angle_gamma   90.00
#
_symmetry.space_group_name_H-M   'P 1'
#
loop_
_entity.id
_entity.type
_entity.pdbx_description
1 polymer ?
#
loop_
_entity_poly.entity_id
_entity_poly.type
_entity_poly.pdbx_seq_one_letter_code
_entity_poly.pdbx_strand_id
1 'polypeptide(L)' 'MTKITAAELAAETAEALPDRDTLAVVNWAGVAAFNSSTAANVAALWSAAASHATQTIAVIQ' A
#
# COMPACT_ATOMS: atom_id res chain seq x y z
N MET A 1 -33.84 -6.92 -15.21
CA MET A 1 -32.45 -7.23 -15.59
C MET A 1 -32.52 -8.21 -16.76
N THR A 2 -32.31 -7.72 -17.97
CA THR A 2 -32.39 -8.52 -19.20
C THR A 2 -31.21 -9.47 -19.22
N LYS A 3 -31.47 -10.77 -19.43
CA LYS A 3 -30.43 -11.80 -19.46
C LYS A 3 -29.65 -11.64 -20.76
N ILE A 4 -28.35 -11.35 -20.64
CA ILE A 4 -27.40 -11.40 -21.76
C ILE A 4 -27.31 -12.85 -22.26
N THR A 5 -27.44 -13.03 -23.57
CA THR A 5 -27.29 -14.30 -24.26
C THR A 5 -25.81 -14.59 -24.54
N ALA A 6 -25.44 -15.86 -24.70
CA ALA A 6 -24.05 -16.24 -24.98
C ALA A 6 -23.50 -15.62 -26.28
N ALA A 7 -24.38 -15.28 -27.23
CA ALA A 7 -24.04 -14.58 -28.46
C ALA A 7 -23.70 -13.10 -28.21
N GLU A 8 -24.41 -12.43 -27.31
CA GLU A 8 -24.13 -11.05 -26.91
C GLU A 8 -22.83 -10.96 -26.09
N LEU A 9 -22.57 -11.92 -25.20
CA LEU A 9 -21.31 -12.02 -24.47
C LEU A 9 -20.10 -12.27 -25.40
N ALA A 10 -20.31 -13.02 -26.48
CA ALA A 10 -19.28 -13.26 -27.49
C ALA A 10 -19.08 -12.07 -28.45
N ALA A 11 -20.13 -11.24 -28.62
CA ALA A 11 -20.08 -10.02 -29.42
C ALA A 11 -19.53 -8.82 -28.65
N GLU A 12 -19.54 -8.87 -27.31
CA GLU A 12 -18.81 -7.96 -26.45
C GLU A 12 -17.31 -8.26 -26.64
N THR A 13 -16.72 -7.59 -27.63
CA THR A 13 -15.28 -7.56 -27.82
C THR A 13 -14.69 -7.07 -26.52
N ALA A 14 -14.14 -7.98 -25.72
CA ALA A 14 -13.33 -7.63 -24.57
C ALA A 14 -12.29 -6.64 -25.09
N GLU A 15 -12.47 -5.36 -24.76
CA GLU A 15 -11.47 -4.35 -25.03
C GLU A 15 -10.21 -4.87 -24.35
N ALA A 16 -9.26 -5.33 -25.16
CA ALA A 16 -8.05 -5.94 -24.64
C ALA A 16 -7.43 -4.87 -23.74
N LEU A 17 -7.29 -5.20 -22.44
CA LEU A 17 -6.53 -4.31 -21.57
C LEU A 17 -5.19 -4.06 -22.26
N PRO A 18 -4.75 -2.79 -22.35
CA PRO A 18 -3.51 -2.46 -23.02
C PRO A 18 -2.39 -3.37 -22.50
N ASP A 19 -1.47 -3.80 -23.36
CA ASP A 19 -0.34 -4.64 -22.95
C ASP A 19 0.37 -3.99 -21.76
N ARG A 20 0.90 -4.78 -20.81
CA ARG A 20 1.53 -4.26 -19.57
C ARG A 20 2.59 -3.18 -19.84
N ASP A 21 3.22 -3.23 -21.00
CA ASP A 21 4.23 -2.26 -21.46
C ASP A 21 3.64 -0.88 -21.80
N THR A 22 2.33 -0.79 -22.03
CA THR A 22 1.57 0.44 -22.30
C THR A 22 0.85 0.99 -21.06
N LEU A 23 0.69 0.18 -20.01
CA LEU A 23 0.21 0.58 -18.69
C LEU A 23 1.35 1.24 -17.90
N ALA A 24 1.59 2.53 -18.17
CA ALA A 24 2.53 3.42 -17.46
C ALA A 24 3.94 2.84 -17.22
N VAL A 25 4.96 3.41 -17.89
CA VAL A 25 6.38 3.07 -17.74
C VAL A 25 6.89 3.17 -16.29
N VAL A 26 6.19 3.87 -15.39
CA VAL A 26 6.57 4.08 -14.00
C VAL A 26 5.42 3.75 -13.05
N ASN A 27 5.51 2.58 -12.42
CA ASN A 27 4.72 2.22 -11.24
C ASN A 27 5.52 2.54 -9.97
N TRP A 28 5.45 3.80 -9.51
CA TRP A 28 6.21 4.29 -8.35
C TRP A 28 5.32 4.41 -7.11
N ALA A 29 5.57 3.58 -6.10
CA ALA A 29 5.00 3.71 -4.77
C ALA A 29 6.08 4.19 -3.79
N GLY A 30 6.43 5.48 -3.86
CA GLY A 30 7.43 6.07 -2.98
C GLY A 30 6.91 6.17 -1.54
N VAL A 31 7.43 5.35 -0.64
CA VAL A 31 7.11 5.42 0.79
C VAL A 31 8.35 5.81 1.58
N ALA A 32 8.28 6.96 2.25
CA ALA A 32 9.30 7.42 3.19
C ALA A 32 8.68 7.46 4.59
N ALA A 33 9.31 6.78 5.54
CA ALA A 33 8.81 6.68 6.90
C ALA A 33 9.97 6.80 7.87
N PHE A 34 9.82 7.68 8.85
CA PHE A 34 10.80 7.92 9.90
C PHE A 34 10.13 7.70 11.24
N ASN A 35 10.78 6.95 12.13
CA ASN A 35 10.36 6.81 13.52
C ASN A 35 11.59 7.00 14.43
N SER A 36 11.39 7.69 15.54
CA SER A 36 12.42 7.97 16.53
C SER A 36 11.82 7.81 17.94
N SER A 37 12.53 7.09 18.81
CA SER A 37 12.16 6.89 20.21
C SER A 37 13.35 7.27 21.08
N THR A 38 13.13 8.21 22.00
CA THR A 38 14.12 8.54 23.03
C THR A 38 13.45 8.44 24.40
N ALA A 39 14.05 7.65 25.28
CA ALA A 39 13.71 7.61 26.69
C ALA A 39 14.95 8.01 27.49
N ALA A 40 14.81 9.00 28.37
CA ALA A 40 15.91 9.48 29.20
C ALA A 40 15.40 9.73 30.62
N ASN A 41 16.17 9.26 31.60
CA ASN A 41 15.99 9.55 33.01
C ASN A 41 17.00 10.61 33.42
N VAL A 42 16.58 11.88 33.50
CA VAL A 42 17.48 12.97 33.91
C VAL A 42 17.28 13.24 35.41
N ALA A 43 18.36 13.14 36.18
CA ALA A 43 18.40 13.37 37.63
C ALA A 43 17.35 12.56 38.43
N ALA A 44 17.18 11.28 38.11
CA ALA A 44 16.13 10.45 38.70
C ALA A 44 16.70 9.31 39.57
N LEU A 45 16.08 9.10 40.74
CA LEU A 45 16.32 7.99 41.66
C LEU A 45 15.11 7.04 41.61
N TRP A 46 15.32 5.73 41.47
CA TRP A 46 14.27 4.72 41.29
C TRP A 46 13.34 4.91 40.08
N SER A 47 13.83 5.46 38.97
CA SER A 47 13.00 5.62 37.76
C SER A 47 13.28 4.56 36.69
N ALA A 48 12.25 4.27 35.90
CA ALA A 48 12.31 3.47 34.69
C ALA A 48 11.84 4.32 33.51
N ALA A 49 12.63 4.37 32.43
CA ALA A 49 12.23 5.02 31.20
C ALA A 49 12.25 3.98 30.08
N ALA A 50 11.09 3.73 29.48
CA ALA A 50 10.92 2.86 28.34
C ALA A 50 10.55 3.71 27.12
N SER A 51 11.13 3.39 25.97
CA SER A 51 10.77 4.02 24.69
C SER A 51 10.45 2.92 23.70
N HIS A 52 9.35 3.08 22.96
CA HIS A 52 8.96 2.17 21.90
C HIS A 52 8.52 2.96 20.68
N ALA A 53 9.28 2.83 19.59
CA ALA A 53 8.99 3.38 18.27
C ALA A 53 8.57 2.26 17.33
N THR A 54 7.30 1.84 17.42
CA THR A 54 6.76 0.84 16.49
C THR A 54 6.25 1.53 15.23
N GLN A 55 6.72 1.11 14.07
CA GLN A 55 6.23 1.57 12.77
C GLN A 55 5.82 0.37 11.93
N THR A 56 4.63 0.43 11.33
CA THR A 56 4.12 -0.58 10.40
C THR A 56 3.72 0.10 9.12
N ILE A 57 4.20 -0.42 7.99
CA ILE A 57 3.95 0.12 6.67
C ILE A 57 3.47 -1.04 5.80
N ALA A 58 2.31 -0.88 5.18
CA ALA A 58 1.79 -1.83 4.21
C ALA A 58 1.53 -1.09 2.89
N VAL A 59 2.10 -1.62 1.80
CA VAL A 59 1.90 -1.12 0.44
C VAL A 59 1.22 -2.23 -0.36
N ILE A 60 0.07 -1.93 -0.94
CA ILE A 60 -0.72 -2.85 -1.77
C ILE A 60 -0.86 -2.20 -3.15
N GLN A 61 -0.62 -2.97 -4.22
CA GLN A 61 -0.74 -2.55 -5.62
C GLN A 61 -1.90 -3.28 -6.30
#